data_AF-A0A953TAW3-F1
#
_entry.id   AF-A0A953TAW3-F1
#
_cell.length_a   1.000
_cell.length_b   1.000
_cell.length_c   1.000
_cell.angle_alpha   90.00
_cell.angle_beta   90.00
_cell.angle_gamma   90.00
#
_symmetry.space_group_name_H-M   'P 1'
#
loop_
_entity.id
_entity.type
_entity.pdbx_description
1 polymer ?
#
loop_
_entity_poly.entity_id
_entity_poly.type
_entity_poly.pdbx_seq_one_letter_code
_entity_poly.pdbx_strand_id
1 'polypeptide(L)'
;MFCAQCGATIADGSRFCPRCGTQSFSSTQVSAPPPATSVNPGPLSSPPPVTPGQAASASPWLNVPATPQQTDGKAVFSMILGILSLLLIFIPFIFSLPAVILGHMSRSAISKSMGRLKGEGTALAGLIMGYIGLAMAPIMLLIIAAIAIPNFMRARISANEASAAQTLRTVVTNEIAYSTIYPDTGYAADLATLGPGPGGTCTGAPTAQHACLVEGEVVKATCTSEVWCTKDGYNYRLTSVGTPVATDFVIVATPIADNTGFRSYCATSDGILRRRTGRVLSPPSPAECTSWEML
;
A
#
# COMPACT_ATOMS: atom_id res chain seq x y z
N MET A 1 -17.14 -35.52 28.01
CA MET A 1 -15.85 -34.87 27.62
C MET A 1 -16.06 -33.39 27.29
N PHE A 2 -15.07 -32.49 27.37
CA PHE A 2 -15.24 -31.05 27.07
C PHE A 2 -14.63 -30.67 25.70
N CYS A 3 -15.25 -29.73 24.99
CA CYS A 3 -14.74 -29.20 23.73
C CYS A 3 -13.49 -28.34 23.96
N ALA A 4 -12.37 -28.66 23.31
CA ALA A 4 -11.12 -27.88 23.42
C ALA A 4 -11.20 -26.46 22.83
N GLN A 5 -12.20 -26.18 21.99
CA GLN A 5 -12.37 -24.88 21.33
C GLN A 5 -13.36 -23.95 22.04
N CYS A 6 -14.39 -24.47 22.69
CA CYS A 6 -15.43 -23.64 23.32
C CYS A 6 -15.80 -24.02 24.77
N GLY A 7 -15.17 -25.05 25.33
CA GLY A 7 -15.37 -25.48 26.72
C GLY A 7 -16.71 -26.18 27.02
N ALA A 8 -17.60 -26.34 26.04
CA ALA A 8 -18.89 -27.00 26.27
C ALA A 8 -18.75 -28.50 26.56
N THR A 9 -19.64 -29.05 27.39
CA THR A 9 -19.77 -30.49 27.64
C THR A 9 -20.32 -31.21 26.42
N ILE A 10 -19.65 -32.29 26.01
CA ILE A 10 -19.99 -33.15 24.88
C ILE A 10 -20.38 -34.54 25.42
N ALA A 11 -21.49 -35.07 24.89
CA ALA A 11 -21.98 -36.41 25.19
C ALA A 11 -21.07 -37.50 24.58
N ASP A 12 -20.99 -38.66 25.25
CA ASP A 12 -20.08 -39.73 24.82
C ASP A 12 -20.54 -40.32 23.48
N GLY A 13 -19.66 -40.27 22.46
CA GLY A 13 -19.90 -40.82 21.12
C GLY A 13 -20.29 -39.82 20.03
N SER A 14 -20.51 -38.54 20.33
CA SER A 14 -20.79 -37.54 19.28
C SER A 14 -19.52 -37.17 18.49
N ARG A 15 -19.62 -37.13 17.16
CA ARG A 15 -18.49 -36.81 16.27
C ARG A 15 -18.19 -35.31 16.12
N PHE A 16 -19.13 -34.45 16.52
CA PHE A 16 -19.04 -33.00 16.38
C PHE A 16 -19.60 -32.29 17.61
N CYS A 17 -19.02 -31.15 17.98
CA CYS A 17 -19.51 -30.33 19.09
C CYS A 17 -20.78 -29.56 18.68
N PRO A 18 -21.92 -29.71 19.41
CA PRO A 18 -23.19 -29.07 19.03
C PRO A 18 -23.21 -27.54 19.21
N ARG A 19 -22.24 -26.96 19.92
CA ARG A 19 -22.14 -25.51 20.16
C ARG A 19 -21.32 -24.77 19.11
N CYS A 20 -20.26 -25.39 18.56
CA CYS A 20 -19.31 -24.72 17.68
C CYS A 20 -18.99 -25.49 16.39
N GLY A 21 -19.56 -26.68 16.20
CA GLY A 21 -19.42 -27.48 14.98
C GLY A 21 -18.08 -28.18 14.78
N THR A 22 -17.13 -28.06 15.71
CA THR A 22 -15.80 -28.66 15.58
C THR A 22 -15.84 -30.18 15.79
N GLN A 23 -15.12 -30.93 14.95
CA GLN A 23 -15.03 -32.39 15.03
C GLN A 23 -14.18 -32.82 16.23
N SER A 24 -14.73 -33.68 17.08
CA SER A 24 -14.16 -34.01 18.38
C SER A 24 -13.31 -35.28 18.35
N PHE A 25 -12.36 -35.42 17.41
CA PHE A 25 -11.31 -36.45 17.51
C PHE A 25 -10.02 -36.00 16.81
N SER A 26 -9.08 -35.48 17.60
CA SER A 26 -7.66 -35.62 17.32
C SER A 26 -7.25 -36.99 17.85
N SER A 27 -7.25 -38.01 16.99
CA SER A 27 -6.68 -39.32 17.32
C SER A 27 -5.27 -39.36 16.76
N THR A 28 -4.30 -38.95 17.57
CA THR A 28 -2.94 -39.49 17.52
C THR A 28 -3.06 -40.99 17.76
N GLN A 29 -3.08 -41.78 16.69
CA GLN A 29 -3.14 -43.23 16.80
C GLN A 29 -1.74 -43.76 17.16
N VAL A 30 -1.47 -43.87 18.46
CA VAL A 30 -0.45 -44.76 19.01
C VAL A 30 -1.06 -46.17 18.97
N SER A 31 -0.60 -47.01 18.05
CA SER A 31 -0.89 -48.44 18.06
C SER A 31 0.35 -49.17 18.57
N ALA A 32 0.24 -49.74 19.76
CA ALA A 32 1.18 -50.68 20.35
C ALA A 32 1.23 -52.00 19.55
N PRO A 33 2.32 -52.79 19.66
CA PRO A 33 2.53 -53.98 18.85
C PRO A 33 1.73 -55.20 19.35
N PRO A 34 1.24 -56.09 18.46
CA PRO A 34 0.68 -57.39 18.84
C PRO A 34 1.78 -58.47 19.11
N PRO A 35 1.45 -59.52 19.89
CA PRO A 35 2.38 -60.53 20.39
C PRO A 35 2.73 -61.63 19.37
N ALA A 36 3.84 -62.33 19.65
CA ALA A 36 4.41 -63.43 18.88
C ALA A 36 3.54 -64.70 18.87
N THR A 37 3.41 -65.34 17.70
CA THR A 37 2.96 -66.73 17.53
C THR A 37 3.75 -67.42 16.42
N SER A 38 3.80 -68.75 16.52
CA SER A 38 4.88 -69.68 16.16
C SER A 38 4.84 -70.29 14.76
N VAL A 39 6.03 -70.50 14.17
CA VAL A 39 6.55 -71.75 13.55
C VAL A 39 5.99 -72.23 12.18
N ASN A 40 6.81 -72.00 11.13
CA ASN A 40 7.44 -72.98 10.19
C ASN A 40 6.65 -73.55 8.97
N PRO A 41 7.30 -74.26 8.01
CA PRO A 41 7.92 -73.71 6.79
C PRO A 41 7.26 -74.18 5.47
N GLY A 42 7.44 -73.40 4.39
CA GLY A 42 7.09 -73.78 3.01
C GLY A 42 8.21 -73.41 2.02
N PRO A 43 8.38 -74.14 0.91
CA PRO A 43 9.69 -74.38 0.30
C PRO A 43 10.15 -73.32 -0.71
N LEU A 44 11.47 -73.15 -0.72
CA LEU A 44 12.39 -72.69 -1.77
C LEU A 44 11.78 -72.28 -3.12
N SER A 45 11.86 -70.99 -3.43
CA SER A 45 11.92 -70.47 -4.80
C SER A 45 13.18 -69.62 -4.97
N SER A 46 13.89 -69.89 -6.07
CA SER A 46 15.22 -69.43 -6.45
C SER A 46 15.32 -67.93 -6.77
N PRO A 47 16.48 -67.28 -6.51
CA PRO A 47 16.68 -65.86 -6.84
C PRO A 47 16.97 -65.62 -8.34
N PRO A 48 16.57 -64.46 -8.90
CA PRO A 48 17.02 -64.01 -10.22
C PRO A 48 18.48 -63.49 -10.19
N PRO A 49 19.18 -63.51 -11.35
CA PRO A 49 20.60 -63.22 -11.44
C PRO A 49 20.93 -61.74 -11.19
N VAL A 50 21.93 -61.52 -10.34
CA VAL A 50 22.50 -60.23 -9.97
C VAL A 50 23.52 -59.81 -11.04
N THR A 51 23.34 -58.63 -11.62
CA THR A 51 24.33 -58.00 -12.51
C THR A 51 25.41 -57.30 -11.65
N PRO A 52 26.71 -57.33 -12.03
CA PRO A 52 27.79 -56.88 -11.17
C PRO A 52 28.02 -55.36 -11.30
N GLY A 53 27.83 -54.65 -10.20
CA GLY A 53 28.31 -53.28 -9.97
C GLY A 53 28.83 -53.18 -8.53
N GLN A 54 30.10 -53.58 -8.36
CA GLN A 54 30.86 -53.64 -7.10
C GLN A 54 30.76 -52.33 -6.28
N ALA A 55 30.31 -52.38 -5.02
CA ALA A 55 30.98 -52.86 -3.81
C ALA A 55 31.95 -51.83 -3.19
N ALA A 56 31.49 -51.18 -2.13
CA ALA A 56 32.33 -50.91 -0.97
C ALA A 56 31.88 -51.92 0.10
N SER A 57 32.72 -52.92 0.35
CA SER A 57 32.52 -53.98 1.34
C SER A 57 32.54 -53.40 2.75
N ALA A 58 31.37 -53.28 3.38
CA ALA A 58 31.27 -53.14 4.82
C ALA A 58 31.36 -54.53 5.47
N SER A 59 32.36 -54.71 6.33
CA SER A 59 32.58 -55.91 7.13
C SER A 59 31.38 -56.19 8.07
N PRO A 60 30.87 -57.44 8.19
CA PRO A 60 29.74 -57.75 9.08
C PRO A 60 30.02 -57.57 10.59
N TRP A 61 31.28 -57.43 10.99
CA TRP A 61 31.71 -57.36 12.39
C TRP A 61 32.01 -55.96 12.90
N LEU A 62 31.92 -54.93 12.05
CA LEU A 62 32.17 -53.56 12.46
C LEU A 62 30.83 -52.81 12.54
N ASN A 63 30.20 -52.87 13.71
CA ASN A 63 29.08 -51.99 14.04
C ASN A 63 29.61 -50.56 14.24
N VAL A 64 29.86 -49.87 13.12
CA VAL A 64 30.11 -48.43 13.12
C VAL A 64 28.78 -47.77 13.45
N PRO A 65 28.68 -46.99 14.54
CA PRO A 65 27.46 -46.25 14.82
C PRO A 65 27.17 -45.36 13.61
N ALA A 66 26.03 -45.56 12.96
CA ALA A 66 25.55 -44.64 11.94
C ALA A 66 25.46 -43.26 12.61
N THR A 67 26.38 -42.36 12.28
CA THR A 67 26.36 -41.01 12.81
C THR A 67 25.04 -40.36 12.37
N PRO A 68 24.24 -39.80 13.29
CA PRO A 68 22.98 -39.19 12.92
C PRO A 68 23.28 -38.04 11.95
N GLN A 69 22.81 -38.16 10.70
CA GLN A 69 22.96 -37.11 9.71
C GLN A 69 22.21 -35.85 10.19
N GLN A 70 22.95 -34.78 10.48
CA GLN A 70 22.40 -33.49 10.87
C GLN A 70 21.93 -32.72 9.64
N THR A 71 20.70 -32.20 9.67
CA THR A 71 20.18 -31.28 8.66
C THR A 71 20.74 -29.89 8.88
N ASP A 72 21.25 -29.27 7.82
CA ASP A 72 21.82 -27.93 7.89
C ASP A 72 20.70 -26.89 8.09
N GLY A 73 20.74 -26.12 9.19
CA GLY A 73 19.68 -25.16 9.53
C GLY A 73 19.44 -24.11 8.43
N LYS A 74 20.45 -23.83 7.61
CA LYS A 74 20.37 -22.94 6.44
C LYS A 74 19.35 -23.41 5.39
N ALA A 75 19.17 -24.73 5.24
CA ALA A 75 18.17 -25.29 4.32
C ALA A 75 16.75 -24.98 4.79
N VAL A 76 16.48 -25.10 6.10
CA VAL A 76 15.18 -24.77 6.71
C VAL A 76 14.91 -23.26 6.58
N PHE A 77 15.90 -22.41 6.86
CA PHE A 77 15.74 -20.96 6.68
C PHE A 77 15.48 -20.58 5.21
N SER A 78 16.11 -21.25 4.24
CA SER A 78 15.84 -21.01 2.81
C SER A 78 14.39 -21.37 2.42
N MET A 79 13.83 -22.42 3.01
CA MET A 79 12.45 -22.83 2.78
C MET A 79 11.45 -21.85 3.41
N ILE A 80 11.72 -21.41 4.64
CA ILE A 80 10.88 -20.43 5.34
C ILE A 80 10.90 -19.08 4.61
N LEU A 81 12.06 -18.60 4.16
CA LEU A 81 12.17 -17.36 3.38
C LEU A 81 11.47 -17.50 2.03
N GLY A 82 11.54 -18.66 1.38
CA GLY A 82 10.80 -18.94 0.15
C GLY A 82 9.28 -18.88 0.33
N ILE A 83 8.76 -19.46 1.41
CA ILE A 83 7.32 -19.45 1.72
C ILE A 83 6.86 -18.04 2.15
N LEU A 84 7.64 -17.33 2.96
CA LEU A 84 7.36 -15.96 3.36
C LEU A 84 7.40 -14.99 2.16
N SER A 85 8.28 -15.23 1.17
CA SER A 85 8.31 -14.48 -0.09
C SER A 85 6.98 -14.61 -0.87
N LEU A 86 6.35 -15.78 -0.84
CA LEU A 86 5.06 -16.01 -1.48
C LEU A 86 3.88 -15.39 -0.71
N LEU A 87 3.95 -15.36 0.64
CA LEU A 87 2.90 -14.79 1.49
C LEU A 87 2.99 -13.26 1.62
N LEU A 88 4.19 -12.68 1.58
CA LEU A 88 4.45 -11.24 1.69
C LEU A 88 4.62 -10.59 0.30
N ILE A 89 3.59 -10.73 -0.54
CA ILE A 89 3.57 -10.38 -1.98
C ILE A 89 3.99 -8.93 -2.29
N PHE A 90 4.01 -8.04 -1.29
CA PHE A 90 4.40 -6.64 -1.42
C PHE A 90 5.91 -6.38 -1.32
N ILE A 91 6.73 -7.34 -0.85
CA ILE A 91 8.18 -7.15 -0.71
C ILE A 91 8.97 -8.37 -1.23
N PRO A 92 8.83 -8.74 -2.51
CA PRO A 92 9.54 -9.89 -3.08
C PRO A 92 11.06 -9.68 -3.10
N PHE A 93 11.53 -8.44 -3.25
CA PHE A 93 12.96 -8.15 -3.37
C PHE A 93 13.76 -8.42 -2.08
N ILE A 94 13.20 -8.14 -0.90
CA ILE A 94 13.94 -8.29 0.37
C ILE A 94 14.08 -9.77 0.76
N PHE A 95 13.08 -10.60 0.46
CA PHE A 95 13.07 -12.01 0.86
C PHE A 95 13.62 -12.96 -0.21
N SER A 96 13.47 -12.63 -1.49
CA SER A 96 13.93 -13.49 -2.60
C SER A 96 15.46 -13.49 -2.75
N LEU A 97 16.13 -12.35 -2.55
CA LEU A 97 17.59 -12.29 -2.67
C LEU A 97 18.31 -13.18 -1.64
N PRO A 98 18.03 -13.08 -0.32
CA PRO A 98 18.64 -13.95 0.68
C PRO A 98 18.34 -15.43 0.46
N ALA A 99 17.12 -15.77 0.02
CA ALA A 99 16.73 -17.15 -0.26
C ALA A 99 17.58 -17.78 -1.38
N VAL A 100 17.83 -17.04 -2.48
CA VAL A 100 18.67 -17.51 -3.59
C VAL A 100 20.14 -17.66 -3.15
N ILE A 101 20.66 -16.69 -2.37
CA ILE A 101 22.04 -16.71 -1.87
C ILE A 101 22.26 -17.91 -0.93
N LEU A 102 21.36 -18.10 0.05
CA LEU A 102 21.42 -19.21 1.00
C LEU A 102 21.21 -20.56 0.33
N GLY A 103 20.37 -20.62 -0.71
CA GLY A 103 20.17 -21.81 -1.55
C GLY A 103 21.45 -22.27 -2.24
N HIS A 104 22.21 -21.36 -2.85
CA HIS A 104 23.50 -21.69 -3.49
C HIS A 104 24.56 -22.10 -2.45
N MET A 105 24.63 -21.41 -1.31
CA MET A 105 25.57 -21.76 -0.24
C MET A 105 25.28 -23.13 0.37
N SER A 106 24.01 -23.47 0.62
CA SER A 106 23.62 -24.77 1.17
C SER A 106 23.90 -25.91 0.19
N ARG A 107 23.64 -25.72 -1.11
CA ARG A 107 23.99 -26.71 -2.13
C ARG A 107 25.50 -26.97 -2.21
N SER A 108 26.31 -25.91 -2.14
CA SER A 108 27.77 -26.05 -2.12
C SER A 108 28.30 -26.73 -0.85
N ALA A 109 27.68 -26.46 0.31
CA ALA A 109 28.04 -27.11 1.57
C ALA A 109 27.70 -28.61 1.56
N ILE A 110 26.52 -28.99 1.03
CA ILE A 110 26.09 -30.39 0.91
C ILE A 110 27.02 -31.15 -0.04
N SER A 111 27.35 -30.60 -1.22
CA SER A 111 28.20 -31.30 -2.20
C SER A 111 29.63 -31.54 -1.68
N LYS A 112 30.15 -30.65 -0.83
CA LYS A 112 31.49 -30.76 -0.22
C LYS A 112 31.52 -31.61 1.05
N SER A 113 30.37 -32.06 1.55
CA SER A 113 30.26 -32.68 2.88
C SER A 113 30.69 -34.15 2.97
N MET A 114 31.12 -34.78 1.87
CA MET A 114 31.52 -36.21 1.81
C MET A 114 30.52 -37.15 2.51
N GLY A 115 29.21 -36.90 2.34
CA GLY A 115 28.13 -37.72 2.93
C GLY A 115 27.68 -37.32 4.35
N ARG A 116 28.29 -36.29 4.94
CA ARG A 116 27.96 -35.81 6.29
C ARG A 116 26.65 -35.02 6.37
N LEU A 117 26.23 -34.37 5.27
CA LEU A 117 25.00 -33.58 5.19
C LEU A 117 24.07 -34.15 4.11
N LYS A 118 22.77 -34.20 4.39
CA LYS A 118 21.70 -34.62 3.47
C LYS A 118 20.72 -33.46 3.26
N GLY A 119 20.02 -33.43 2.12
CA GLY A 119 19.03 -32.36 1.82
C GLY A 119 19.22 -31.68 0.46
N GLU A 120 19.90 -32.31 -0.50
CA GLU A 120 20.10 -31.72 -1.83
C GLU A 120 18.78 -31.44 -2.56
N GLY A 121 17.78 -32.32 -2.44
CA GLY A 121 16.44 -32.10 -2.98
C GLY A 121 15.71 -30.92 -2.33
N THR A 122 15.88 -30.72 -1.02
CA THR A 122 15.27 -29.58 -0.31
C THR A 122 15.96 -28.26 -0.67
N ALA A 123 17.28 -28.25 -0.85
CA ALA A 123 18.02 -27.07 -1.30
C ALA A 123 17.66 -26.70 -2.76
N LEU A 124 17.50 -27.70 -3.64
CA LEU A 124 17.06 -27.48 -5.01
C LEU A 124 15.62 -26.92 -5.07
N ALA A 125 14.71 -27.48 -4.28
CA ALA A 125 13.33 -26.99 -4.19
C ALA A 125 13.26 -25.54 -3.71
N GLY A 126 14.07 -25.16 -2.71
CA GLY A 126 14.18 -23.78 -2.23
C GLY A 126 14.70 -22.81 -3.30
N LEU A 127 15.71 -23.22 -4.07
CA LEU A 127 16.24 -22.44 -5.20
C LEU A 127 15.18 -22.26 -6.31
N ILE A 128 14.47 -23.32 -6.69
CA ILE A 128 13.42 -23.26 -7.72
C ILE A 128 12.31 -22.31 -7.30
N MET A 129 11.81 -22.43 -6.07
CA MET A 129 10.77 -21.53 -5.55
C MET A 129 11.27 -20.07 -5.47
N GLY A 130 12.53 -19.86 -5.11
CA GLY A 130 13.17 -18.54 -5.12
C GLY A 130 13.23 -17.91 -6.52
N TYR A 131 13.66 -18.67 -7.53
CA TYR A 131 13.69 -18.17 -8.92
C TYR A 131 12.29 -17.93 -9.49
N ILE A 132 11.31 -18.79 -9.20
CA ILE A 132 9.92 -18.58 -9.61
C ILE A 132 9.38 -17.29 -8.99
N GLY A 133 9.60 -17.08 -7.68
CA GLY A 133 9.20 -15.84 -7.00
C GLY A 133 9.88 -14.61 -7.60
N LEU A 134 11.19 -14.68 -7.87
CA LEU A 134 11.95 -13.59 -8.49
C LEU A 134 11.48 -13.26 -9.91
N ALA A 135 11.11 -14.27 -10.71
CA ALA A 135 10.61 -14.09 -12.06
C ALA A 135 9.16 -13.57 -12.09
N MET A 136 8.30 -14.04 -11.17
CA MET A 136 6.91 -13.62 -11.08
C MET A 136 6.73 -12.23 -10.45
N ALA A 137 7.65 -11.81 -9.58
CA ALA A 137 7.61 -10.51 -8.90
C ALA A 137 7.49 -9.29 -9.84
N PRO A 138 8.35 -9.08 -10.85
CA PRO A 138 8.21 -7.96 -11.77
C PRO A 138 6.93 -8.06 -12.60
N ILE A 139 6.48 -9.27 -12.95
CA ILE A 139 5.23 -9.48 -13.71
C ILE A 139 4.02 -9.00 -12.90
N MET A 140 3.88 -9.46 -11.66
CA MET A 140 2.79 -9.05 -10.78
C MET A 140 2.84 -7.55 -10.47
N LEU A 141 4.03 -6.99 -10.25
CA LEU A 141 4.20 -5.55 -10.02
C LEU A 141 3.69 -4.74 -11.22
N LEU A 142 4.01 -5.15 -12.45
CA LEU A 142 3.53 -4.47 -13.66
C LEU A 142 2.01 -4.56 -13.81
N ILE A 143 1.39 -5.71 -13.47
CA ILE A 143 -0.08 -5.86 -13.50
C ILE A 143 -0.73 -4.90 -12.50
N ILE A 144 -0.23 -4.87 -11.25
CA ILE A 144 -0.75 -3.97 -10.22
C ILE A 144 -0.56 -2.51 -10.65
N ALA A 145 0.62 -2.14 -11.14
CA ALA A 145 0.90 -0.79 -11.63
C ALA A 145 -0.02 -0.41 -12.79
N ALA A 146 -0.27 -1.30 -13.75
CA ALA A 146 -1.15 -1.04 -14.88
C ALA A 146 -2.60 -0.73 -14.46
N ILE A 147 -3.08 -1.32 -13.36
CA ILE A 147 -4.42 -1.05 -12.80
C ILE A 147 -4.40 0.16 -11.87
N ALA A 148 -3.38 0.28 -11.02
CA ALA A 148 -3.29 1.30 -9.99
C ALA A 148 -2.97 2.68 -10.56
N ILE A 149 -2.05 2.80 -11.52
CA ILE A 149 -1.66 4.09 -12.12
C ILE A 149 -2.86 4.86 -12.69
N PRO A 150 -3.72 4.29 -13.57
CA PRO A 150 -4.84 5.05 -14.12
C PRO A 150 -5.86 5.43 -13.04
N ASN A 151 -6.10 4.55 -12.06
CA ASN A 151 -7.02 4.83 -10.96
C ASN A 151 -6.47 5.91 -10.02
N PHE A 152 -5.16 5.87 -9.75
CA PHE A 152 -4.48 6.87 -8.93
C PHE A 152 -4.52 8.25 -9.59
N MET A 153 -4.29 8.33 -10.90
CA MET A 153 -4.38 9.59 -11.63
C MET A 153 -5.80 10.17 -11.59
N ARG A 154 -6.83 9.33 -11.76
CA ARG A 154 -8.24 9.76 -11.63
C ARG A 154 -8.58 10.24 -10.21
N ALA A 155 -8.13 9.50 -9.20
CA ALA A 155 -8.33 9.85 -7.79
C ALA A 155 -7.63 11.17 -7.43
N ARG A 156 -6.43 11.41 -8.00
CA ARG A 156 -5.71 12.67 -7.82
C ARG A 156 -6.46 13.84 -8.45
N ILE A 157 -6.98 13.68 -9.66
CA ILE A 157 -7.77 14.73 -10.33
C ILE A 157 -9.01 15.08 -9.51
N SER A 158 -9.75 14.07 -9.02
CA SER A 158 -10.93 14.34 -8.18
C SER A 158 -10.57 15.00 -6.85
N ALA A 159 -9.42 14.64 -6.27
CA ALA A 159 -8.92 15.28 -5.05
C ALA A 159 -8.54 16.75 -5.28
N ASN A 160 -7.86 17.06 -6.38
CA ASN A 160 -7.50 18.44 -6.74
C ASN A 160 -8.76 19.29 -7.02
N GLU A 161 -9.74 18.75 -7.74
CA GLU A 161 -11.02 19.44 -7.99
C GLU A 161 -11.77 19.73 -6.67
N ALA A 162 -11.78 18.77 -5.74
CA ALA A 162 -12.38 18.95 -4.43
C ALA A 162 -11.63 19.98 -3.57
N SER A 163 -10.28 19.95 -3.57
CA SER A 163 -9.48 20.89 -2.80
C SER A 163 -9.59 22.32 -3.34
N ALA A 164 -9.75 22.48 -4.66
CA ALA A 164 -10.03 23.77 -5.29
C ALA A 164 -11.39 24.33 -4.91
N ALA A 165 -12.44 23.52 -4.99
CA ALA A 165 -13.78 23.91 -4.56
C ALA A 165 -13.80 24.29 -3.06
N GLN A 166 -13.08 23.55 -2.21
CA GLN A 166 -13.01 23.87 -0.78
C GLN A 166 -12.22 25.16 -0.53
N THR A 167 -11.11 25.36 -1.22
CA THR A 167 -10.31 26.57 -1.10
C THR A 167 -11.12 27.81 -1.47
N LEU A 168 -11.93 27.75 -2.53
CA LEU A 168 -12.83 28.83 -2.92
C LEU A 168 -13.86 29.17 -1.84
N ARG A 169 -14.50 28.14 -1.23
CA ARG A 169 -15.45 28.36 -0.12
C ARG A 169 -14.78 29.04 1.07
N THR A 170 -13.56 28.62 1.41
CA THR A 170 -12.78 29.26 2.47
C THR A 170 -12.50 30.72 2.12
N VAL A 171 -12.02 31.02 0.90
CA VAL A 171 -11.74 32.40 0.48
C VAL A 171 -13.00 33.27 0.54
N VAL A 172 -14.12 32.80 -0.02
CA VAL A 172 -15.41 33.52 0.02
C VAL A 172 -15.85 33.83 1.45
N THR A 173 -15.75 32.85 2.36
CA THR A 173 -16.12 33.07 3.77
C THR A 173 -15.25 34.13 4.42
N ASN A 174 -13.95 34.15 4.08
CA ASN A 174 -13.01 35.13 4.60
C ASN A 174 -13.15 36.51 3.95
N GLU A 175 -13.57 36.59 2.68
CA GLU A 175 -13.95 37.84 2.02
C GLU A 175 -15.16 38.49 2.71
N ILE A 176 -16.18 37.68 3.05
CA ILE A 176 -17.34 38.16 3.81
C ILE A 176 -16.89 38.63 5.20
N ALA A 177 -16.02 37.89 5.89
CA ALA A 177 -15.48 38.34 7.16
C ALA A 177 -14.66 39.64 7.01
N TYR A 178 -13.83 39.74 5.98
CA TYR A 178 -13.02 40.92 5.69
C TYR A 178 -13.87 42.17 5.51
N SER A 179 -14.95 42.10 4.71
CA SER A 179 -15.83 43.24 4.48
C SER A 179 -16.58 43.71 5.73
N THR A 180 -16.82 42.81 6.68
CA THR A 180 -17.39 43.18 7.99
C THR A 180 -16.38 43.87 8.91
N ILE A 181 -15.10 43.51 8.82
CA ILE A 181 -14.03 44.09 9.65
C ILE A 181 -13.58 45.45 9.09
N TYR A 182 -13.54 45.60 7.76
CA TYR A 182 -13.04 46.78 7.07
C TYR A 182 -14.11 47.38 6.12
N PRO A 183 -15.22 47.94 6.67
CA PRO A 183 -16.34 48.42 5.87
C PRO A 183 -15.97 49.58 4.92
N ASP A 184 -14.96 50.38 5.26
CA ASP A 184 -14.48 51.48 4.41
C ASP A 184 -13.72 51.01 3.17
N THR A 185 -13.24 49.77 3.16
CA THR A 185 -12.55 49.15 2.01
C THR A 185 -13.49 48.23 1.22
N GLY A 186 -14.44 47.58 1.89
CA GLY A 186 -15.31 46.58 1.29
C GLY A 186 -14.62 45.22 1.23
N TYR A 187 -14.67 44.55 0.08
CA TYR A 187 -13.97 43.28 -0.14
C TYR A 187 -12.46 43.46 -0.38
N ALA A 188 -11.68 42.38 -0.20
CA ALA A 188 -10.24 42.44 -0.38
C ALA A 188 -9.88 42.48 -1.88
N ALA A 189 -8.83 43.23 -2.23
CA ALA A 189 -8.44 43.43 -3.63
C ALA A 189 -7.81 42.17 -4.25
N ASP A 190 -7.09 41.41 -3.43
CA ASP A 190 -6.35 40.23 -3.83
C ASP A 190 -6.15 39.25 -2.67
N LEU A 191 -5.64 38.05 -2.97
CA LEU A 191 -5.40 37.02 -1.97
C LEU A 191 -4.36 37.49 -0.94
N ALA A 192 -3.32 38.20 -1.36
CA ALA A 192 -2.31 38.72 -0.43
C ALA A 192 -2.90 39.62 0.68
N THR A 193 -3.97 40.35 0.37
CA THR A 193 -4.69 41.21 1.32
C THR A 193 -5.40 40.42 2.41
N LEU A 194 -5.98 39.26 2.08
CA LEU A 194 -6.56 38.33 3.06
C LEU A 194 -5.51 37.62 3.92
N GLY A 195 -4.27 37.58 3.44
CA GLY A 195 -3.21 36.74 3.97
C GLY A 195 -2.25 37.43 4.93
N PRO A 196 -1.12 36.77 5.21
CA PRO A 196 -0.03 37.36 5.97
C PRO A 196 0.64 38.49 5.17
N GLY A 197 1.25 39.42 5.92
CA GLY A 197 2.06 40.48 5.34
C GLY A 197 3.32 40.00 4.60
N PRO A 198 4.17 40.91 4.12
CA PRO A 198 5.35 40.60 3.30
C PRO A 198 6.32 39.62 3.96
N GLY A 199 6.31 39.51 5.30
CA GLY A 199 7.07 38.53 6.06
C GLY A 199 6.51 37.09 6.03
N GLY A 200 5.41 36.84 5.32
CA GLY A 200 4.80 35.52 5.16
C GLY A 200 4.23 34.92 6.43
N THR A 201 4.13 35.70 7.51
CA THR A 201 3.61 35.29 8.81
C THR A 201 2.66 36.34 9.37
N CYS A 202 1.77 35.91 10.26
CA CYS A 202 0.80 36.77 10.91
C CYS A 202 1.25 37.20 12.31
N THR A 203 2.45 37.77 12.40
CA THR A 203 3.08 38.12 13.69
C THR A 203 2.71 39.52 14.20
N GLY A 204 1.89 40.27 13.46
CA GLY A 204 1.46 41.63 13.80
C GLY A 204 -0.07 41.76 13.91
N ALA A 205 -0.53 42.93 14.37
CA ALA A 205 -1.96 43.25 14.36
C ALA A 205 -2.50 43.28 12.92
N PRO A 206 -3.68 42.70 12.66
CA PRO A 206 -4.26 42.67 11.32
C PRO A 206 -4.59 44.10 10.86
N THR A 207 -4.30 44.37 9.59
CA THR A 207 -4.63 45.66 8.94
C THR A 207 -5.44 45.41 7.68
N ALA A 208 -6.04 46.46 7.10
CA ALA A 208 -6.76 46.36 5.84
C ALA A 208 -5.87 45.87 4.68
N GLN A 209 -4.54 46.07 4.74
CA GLN A 209 -3.62 45.58 3.72
C GLN A 209 -3.22 44.12 3.94
N HIS A 210 -3.28 43.64 5.18
CA HIS A 210 -2.86 42.30 5.59
C HIS A 210 -3.74 41.84 6.76
N ALA A 211 -4.90 41.30 6.42
CA ALA A 211 -5.93 40.99 7.41
C ALA A 211 -5.64 39.71 8.20
N CYS A 212 -4.74 38.85 7.72
CA CYS A 212 -4.48 37.53 8.27
C CYS A 212 -5.76 36.75 8.63
N LEU A 213 -6.70 36.71 7.69
CA LEU A 213 -7.93 35.92 7.85
C LEU A 213 -7.73 34.50 7.30
N VAL A 214 -6.83 34.36 6.33
CA VAL A 214 -6.48 33.06 5.74
C VAL A 214 -4.99 32.80 5.85
N GLU A 215 -4.65 31.75 6.57
CA GLU A 215 -3.30 31.20 6.59
C GLU A 215 -3.26 29.95 5.71
N GLY A 216 -2.31 29.88 4.78
CA GLY A 216 -2.10 28.68 3.98
C GLY A 216 -1.43 28.92 2.64
N GLU A 217 -1.20 27.83 1.92
CA GLU A 217 -0.35 27.83 0.72
C GLU A 217 -0.91 28.61 -0.48
N VAL A 218 -2.24 28.83 -0.50
CA VAL A 218 -2.90 29.62 -1.56
C VAL A 218 -2.83 31.13 -1.31
N VAL A 219 -2.55 31.56 -0.08
CA VAL A 219 -2.59 32.97 0.34
C VAL A 219 -1.18 33.39 0.76
N LYS A 220 -0.32 33.56 -0.25
CA LYS A 220 1.06 34.04 -0.09
C LYS A 220 1.08 35.55 -0.30
N ALA A 221 2.04 36.25 0.32
CA ALA A 221 2.22 37.69 0.14
C ALA A 221 2.46 38.10 -1.34
N THR A 222 2.86 37.16 -2.20
CA THR A 222 3.07 37.37 -3.64
C THR A 222 1.78 37.25 -4.47
N CYS A 223 0.67 36.84 -3.88
CA CYS A 223 -0.61 36.60 -4.56
C CYS A 223 -1.41 37.88 -4.76
N THR A 224 -0.83 38.83 -5.50
CA THR A 224 -1.49 40.09 -5.84
C THR A 224 -2.53 39.89 -6.94
N SER A 225 -3.33 40.92 -7.20
CA SER A 225 -4.41 40.87 -8.20
C SER A 225 -3.92 40.45 -9.58
N GLU A 226 -2.65 40.67 -9.96
CA GLU A 226 -2.11 40.33 -11.28
C GLU A 226 -1.42 38.96 -11.36
N VAL A 227 -1.19 38.31 -10.22
CA VAL A 227 -0.38 37.09 -10.14
C VAL A 227 -1.26 35.88 -9.85
N TRP A 228 -1.09 34.83 -10.63
CA TRP A 228 -1.72 33.53 -10.34
C TRP A 228 -0.97 32.81 -9.23
N CYS A 229 -1.71 32.37 -8.23
CA CYS A 229 -1.16 31.57 -7.13
C CYS A 229 -1.53 30.10 -7.25
N THR A 230 -0.57 29.23 -6.96
CA THR A 230 -0.69 27.79 -7.18
C THR A 230 -0.97 27.05 -5.87
N LYS A 231 -1.92 26.12 -5.90
CA LYS A 231 -2.16 25.13 -4.85
C LYS A 231 -2.82 23.88 -5.43
N ASP A 232 -2.33 22.69 -5.08
CA ASP A 232 -2.89 21.39 -5.46
C ASP A 232 -3.16 21.22 -6.97
N GLY A 233 -2.30 21.77 -7.83
CA GLY A 233 -2.48 21.68 -9.29
C GLY A 233 -3.47 22.68 -9.88
N TYR A 234 -3.94 23.65 -9.09
CA TYR A 234 -4.82 24.73 -9.52
C TYR A 234 -4.16 26.10 -9.36
N ASN A 235 -4.50 27.01 -10.28
CA ASN A 235 -4.17 28.43 -10.22
C ASN A 235 -5.36 29.22 -9.69
N TYR A 236 -5.13 30.09 -8.72
CA TYR A 236 -6.11 30.93 -8.07
C TYR A 236 -5.77 32.41 -8.31
N ARG A 237 -6.79 33.23 -8.53
CA ARG A 237 -6.67 34.69 -8.64
C ARG A 237 -7.94 35.33 -8.12
N LEU A 238 -7.79 36.28 -7.19
CA LEU A 238 -8.86 37.10 -6.66
C LEU A 238 -8.77 38.48 -7.30
N THR A 239 -9.91 39.05 -7.66
CA THR A 239 -10.01 40.43 -8.15
C THR A 239 -11.23 41.09 -7.51
N SER A 240 -11.04 42.23 -6.85
CA SER A 240 -12.16 43.06 -6.38
C SER A 240 -12.78 43.88 -7.51
N VAL A 241 -14.06 44.25 -7.34
CA VAL A 241 -14.80 45.13 -8.24
C VAL A 241 -15.47 46.24 -7.43
N GLY A 242 -15.34 47.46 -7.91
CA GLY A 242 -15.83 48.68 -7.25
C GLY A 242 -14.68 49.53 -6.73
N THR A 243 -14.77 50.85 -6.94
CA THR A 243 -13.83 51.85 -6.43
C THR A 243 -14.60 53.08 -5.94
N PRO A 244 -14.20 53.74 -4.83
CA PRO A 244 -13.05 53.43 -3.96
C PRO A 244 -13.29 52.26 -2.99
N VAL A 245 -14.55 51.83 -2.81
CA VAL A 245 -14.96 50.69 -1.97
C VAL A 245 -15.30 49.51 -2.88
N ALA A 246 -14.74 48.34 -2.59
CA ALA A 246 -15.03 47.12 -3.34
C ALA A 246 -16.42 46.59 -2.97
N THR A 247 -17.36 46.66 -3.92
CA THR A 247 -18.76 46.23 -3.75
C THR A 247 -18.96 44.76 -4.07
N ASP A 248 -18.07 44.18 -4.88
CA ASP A 248 -18.11 42.79 -5.29
C ASP A 248 -16.68 42.26 -5.48
N PHE A 249 -16.53 40.95 -5.62
CA PHE A 249 -15.26 40.33 -5.95
C PHE A 249 -15.49 39.13 -6.86
N VAL A 250 -14.43 38.68 -7.52
CA VAL A 250 -14.42 37.41 -8.24
C VAL A 250 -13.16 36.64 -7.88
N ILE A 251 -13.36 35.44 -7.34
CA ILE A 251 -12.30 34.46 -7.14
C ILE A 251 -12.45 33.38 -8.20
N VAL A 252 -11.37 33.07 -8.90
CA VAL A 252 -11.33 32.00 -9.91
C VAL A 252 -10.28 30.97 -9.54
N ALA A 253 -10.60 29.69 -9.73
CA ALA A 253 -9.67 28.58 -9.70
C ALA A 253 -9.69 27.84 -11.05
N THR A 254 -8.53 27.71 -11.69
CA THR A 254 -8.39 27.02 -12.99
C THR A 254 -7.29 25.95 -12.90
N PRO A 255 -7.48 24.74 -13.46
CA PRO A 255 -6.47 23.69 -13.39
C PRO A 255 -5.21 24.12 -14.13
N ILE A 256 -4.00 23.77 -13.65
CA ILE A 256 -2.70 24.14 -14.27
C ILE A 256 -2.45 23.39 -15.57
N ALA A 257 -2.97 22.18 -15.69
CA ALA A 257 -2.86 21.34 -16.87
C ALA A 257 -4.04 20.35 -16.91
N ASP A 258 -4.28 19.75 -18.06
CA ASP A 258 -5.41 18.83 -18.26
C ASP A 258 -5.32 17.57 -17.37
N ASN A 259 -4.13 17.23 -16.88
CA ASN A 259 -3.90 16.13 -15.94
C ASN A 259 -4.08 16.51 -14.46
N THR A 260 -4.32 17.80 -14.17
CA THR A 260 -4.56 18.29 -12.79
C THR A 260 -6.03 18.53 -12.49
N GLY A 261 -6.85 18.76 -13.52
CA GLY A 261 -8.29 18.99 -13.42
C GLY A 261 -8.90 19.31 -14.77
N PHE A 262 -10.21 19.07 -14.92
CA PHE A 262 -10.94 19.35 -16.18
C PHE A 262 -11.89 20.53 -16.06
N ARG A 263 -12.11 21.03 -14.85
CA ARG A 263 -13.09 22.05 -14.53
C ARG A 263 -12.42 23.23 -13.85
N SER A 264 -12.83 24.42 -14.28
CA SER A 264 -12.55 25.68 -13.59
C SER A 264 -13.75 26.04 -12.71
N TYR A 265 -13.47 26.78 -11.65
CA TYR A 265 -14.45 27.18 -10.66
C TYR A 265 -14.36 28.68 -10.42
N CYS A 266 -15.48 29.30 -10.10
CA CYS A 266 -15.50 30.69 -9.70
C CYS A 266 -16.57 30.94 -8.64
N ALA A 267 -16.39 31.99 -7.86
CA ALA A 267 -17.39 32.51 -6.94
C ALA A 267 -17.29 34.04 -6.88
N THR A 268 -18.40 34.68 -6.54
CA THR A 268 -18.49 36.12 -6.31
C THR A 268 -19.01 36.41 -4.90
N SER A 269 -19.35 37.67 -4.60
CA SER A 269 -19.91 38.06 -3.29
C SER A 269 -21.24 37.40 -2.92
N ASP A 270 -21.92 36.74 -3.86
CA ASP A 270 -23.15 36.00 -3.59
C ASP A 270 -22.91 34.66 -2.87
N GLY A 271 -21.65 34.23 -2.76
CA GLY A 271 -21.24 33.01 -2.10
C GLY A 271 -21.59 31.71 -2.82
N ILE A 272 -22.14 31.78 -4.03
CA ILE A 272 -22.52 30.61 -4.82
C ILE A 272 -21.33 30.16 -5.66
N LEU A 273 -20.90 28.92 -5.40
CA LEU A 273 -19.81 28.31 -6.14
C LEU A 273 -20.32 27.81 -7.50
N ARG A 274 -19.62 28.20 -8.57
CA ARG A 274 -19.96 27.86 -9.94
C ARG A 274 -18.79 27.17 -10.64
N ARG A 275 -19.10 26.40 -11.67
CA ARG A 275 -18.16 25.56 -12.41
C ARG A 275 -18.35 25.68 -13.92
N ARG A 276 -17.25 25.53 -14.65
CA ARG A 276 -17.21 25.45 -16.11
C ARG A 276 -16.19 24.41 -16.53
N THR A 277 -16.48 23.67 -17.59
CA THR A 277 -15.49 22.77 -18.21
C THR A 277 -14.42 23.55 -18.95
N GLY A 278 -13.17 23.09 -18.87
CA GLY A 278 -12.02 23.69 -19.53
C GLY A 278 -11.29 24.72 -18.67
N ARG A 279 -10.08 25.05 -19.12
CA ARG A 279 -9.16 25.98 -18.46
C ARG A 279 -9.55 27.42 -18.76
N VAL A 280 -9.32 28.30 -17.80
CA VAL A 280 -9.47 29.75 -17.93
C VAL A 280 -8.07 30.38 -17.96
N LEU A 281 -7.78 31.22 -18.95
CA LEU A 281 -6.48 31.88 -19.08
C LEU A 281 -6.47 33.30 -18.48
N SER A 282 -7.64 33.93 -18.41
CA SER A 282 -7.84 35.26 -17.87
C SER A 282 -8.96 35.24 -16.83
N PRO A 283 -8.83 35.98 -15.72
CA PRO A 283 -9.89 36.10 -14.71
C PRO A 283 -11.23 36.50 -15.36
N PRO A 284 -12.33 35.78 -15.07
CA PRO A 284 -13.65 36.17 -15.57
C PRO A 284 -14.14 37.43 -14.85
N SER A 285 -15.01 38.20 -15.49
CA SER A 285 -15.78 39.25 -14.78
C SER A 285 -16.80 38.62 -13.83
N PRO A 286 -17.33 39.35 -12.82
CA PRO A 286 -18.40 38.82 -11.96
C PRO A 286 -19.62 38.36 -12.76
N ALA A 287 -20.02 39.14 -13.78
CA ALA A 287 -21.13 38.78 -14.68
C ALA A 287 -20.85 37.47 -15.44
N GLU A 288 -19.63 37.29 -15.97
CA GLU A 288 -19.25 36.04 -16.61
C GLU A 288 -19.28 34.88 -15.62
N CYS A 289 -18.75 35.05 -14.41
CA CYS A 289 -18.78 34.01 -13.38
C CYS A 289 -20.21 33.58 -13.05
N THR A 290 -21.14 34.53 -12.91
CA THR A 290 -22.53 34.22 -12.59
C THR A 290 -23.26 33.41 -13.67
N SER A 291 -22.76 33.44 -14.93
CA SER A 291 -23.33 32.66 -16.03
C SER A 291 -22.91 31.19 -16.05
N TRP A 292 -21.94 30.80 -15.21
CA TRP A 292 -21.45 29.42 -15.14
C TRP A 292 -22.43 28.50 -14.39
N GLU A 293 -22.28 27.19 -14.56
CA GLU A 293 -23.15 26.19 -13.93
C GLU A 293 -22.94 26.18 -12.41
N MET A 294 -24.01 26.13 -11.61
CA MET A 294 -23.90 26.03 -10.16
C MET A 294 -23.37 24.64 -9.74
N LEU A 295 -22.55 24.61 -8.68
CA LEU A 295 -21.85 23.40 -8.23
C LEU A 295 -22.68 22.49 -7.32
#